data_AF-A0A7L3QSH5-F1
#
_entry.id   AF-A0A7L3QSH5-F1
#
_cell.length_a   1.000
_cell.length_b   1.000
_cell.length_c   1.000
_cell.angle_alpha   90.00
_cell.angle_beta   90.00
_cell.angle_gamma   90.00
#
_symmetry.space_group_name_H-M   'P 1'
#
loop_
_entity.id
_entity.type
_entity.pdbx_description
1 polymer ?
#
loop_
_entity_poly.entity_id
_entity_poly.type
_entity_poly.pdbx_seq_one_letter_code
_entity_poly.pdbx_strand_id
1 'polypeptide(L)'
;QVGPMPWLGPQTDETIKGLCQRGKKNMLLVPIAFTSDHIETLYELDIEYAQVLANECGVENIRRAESLNGNPLFSKALADLVCSHLQSNEVCSRQLTLCCPLCVNPVCRESKAFFSSQPL
;
A
#
# COMPACT_ATOMS: atom_id res chain seq x y z
N GLN A 1 14.07 4.99 0.66
CA GLN A 1 14.36 3.55 0.39
C GLN A 1 15.32 2.99 1.42
N VAL A 2 15.24 1.69 1.69
CA VAL A 2 16.17 1.01 2.61
C VAL A 2 17.18 0.18 1.82
N GLY A 3 18.45 0.60 1.85
CA GLY A 3 19.57 -0.10 1.22
C GLY A 3 19.81 0.20 -0.27
N PRO A 4 20.94 -0.27 -0.82
CA PRO A 4 21.45 0.14 -2.14
C PRO A 4 20.96 -0.72 -3.31
N MET A 5 20.22 -1.79 -3.05
CA MET A 5 19.75 -2.71 -4.09
C MET A 5 18.66 -2.04 -4.95
N PRO A 6 18.49 -2.44 -6.22
CA PRO A 6 17.40 -1.92 -7.04
C PRO A 6 16.03 -2.27 -6.47
N TRP A 7 15.16 -1.26 -6.37
CA TRP A 7 13.76 -1.39 -5.94
C TRP A 7 12.82 -1.05 -7.10
N LEU A 8 11.54 -1.44 -6.96
CA LEU A 8 10.50 -1.05 -7.91
C LEU A 8 10.33 0.47 -7.88
N GLY A 9 10.41 1.09 -9.05
CA GLY A 9 10.16 2.52 -9.24
C GLY A 9 8.83 2.82 -9.94
N PRO A 10 8.53 4.11 -10.20
CA PRO A 10 9.34 5.27 -9.84
C PRO A 10 9.31 5.56 -8.32
N GLN A 11 10.35 6.18 -7.79
CA GLN A 11 10.39 6.59 -6.38
C GLN A 11 9.51 7.82 -6.15
N THR A 12 8.84 7.91 -5.00
CA THR A 12 7.89 8.99 -4.69
C THR A 12 8.57 10.36 -4.65
N ASP A 13 9.71 10.47 -3.97
CA ASP A 13 10.56 11.67 -3.89
C ASP A 13 11.07 12.13 -5.26
N GLU A 14 11.67 11.23 -6.04
CA GLU A 14 12.14 11.54 -7.39
C GLU A 14 10.98 12.00 -8.29
N THR A 15 9.81 11.40 -8.12
CA THR A 15 8.59 11.78 -8.85
C THR A 15 8.12 13.17 -8.45
N ILE A 16 8.06 13.52 -7.15
CA ILE A 16 7.71 14.85 -6.66
C ILE A 16 8.66 15.90 -7.25
N LYS A 17 9.97 15.66 -7.14
CA LYS A 17 11.00 16.56 -7.70
C LYS A 17 10.83 16.72 -9.20
N GLY A 18 10.66 15.62 -9.93
CA GLY A 18 10.51 15.61 -11.38
C GLY A 18 9.25 16.34 -11.85
N LEU A 19 8.11 16.14 -11.18
CA LEU A 19 6.87 16.84 -11.47
C LEU A 19 7.01 18.35 -11.21
N CYS A 20 7.66 18.71 -10.12
CA CYS A 20 7.88 20.10 -9.73
C CYS A 20 8.77 20.84 -10.74
N GLN A 21 9.86 20.20 -11.22
CA GLN A 21 10.72 20.72 -12.29
C GLN A 21 9.97 20.91 -13.62
N ARG A 22 8.89 20.16 -13.84
CA ARG A 22 8.02 20.26 -15.02
C ARG A 22 6.85 21.24 -14.81
N GLY A 23 6.92 22.09 -13.79
CA GLY A 23 5.93 23.12 -13.50
C GLY A 23 4.65 22.60 -12.83
N LYS A 24 4.58 21.33 -12.41
CA LYS A 24 3.45 20.83 -11.62
C LYS A 24 3.72 21.13 -10.14
N LYS A 25 3.10 22.19 -9.63
CA LYS A 25 3.38 22.72 -8.28
C LYS A 25 2.33 22.38 -7.22
N ASN A 26 1.27 21.67 -7.61
CA ASN A 26 0.14 21.33 -6.76
C ASN A 26 -0.05 19.79 -6.82
N MET A 27 0.07 19.10 -5.68
CA MET A 27 0.09 17.64 -5.61
C MET A 27 -0.72 17.09 -4.44
N LEU A 28 -1.30 15.91 -4.63
CA LEU A 28 -1.98 15.14 -3.58
C LEU A 28 -1.35 13.74 -3.50
N LEU A 29 -0.76 13.43 -2.34
CA LEU A 29 -0.25 12.10 -2.01
C LEU A 29 -1.39 11.24 -1.46
N VAL A 30 -1.50 10.00 -1.90
CA VAL A 30 -2.55 9.06 -1.47
C VAL A 30 -1.89 7.78 -0.96
N PRO A 31 -1.95 7.49 0.36
CA PRO A 31 -1.38 6.27 0.93
C PRO A 31 -2.27 5.06 0.58
N ILE A 32 -2.09 4.51 -0.61
CA ILE A 32 -3.04 3.54 -1.19
C ILE A 32 -2.86 2.09 -0.67
N ALA A 33 -1.67 1.74 -0.19
CA ALA A 33 -1.30 0.36 0.11
C ALA A 33 -1.33 0.01 1.61
N PHE A 34 -1.62 0.97 2.49
CA PHE A 34 -1.74 0.76 3.93
C PHE A 34 -2.90 1.59 4.48
N THR A 35 -3.69 0.99 5.37
CA THR A 35 -5.01 1.52 5.74
C THR A 35 -4.98 2.49 6.94
N SER A 36 -3.88 2.51 7.68
CA SER A 36 -3.73 3.28 8.92
C SER A 36 -2.48 4.15 8.86
N ASP A 37 -2.45 5.22 9.65
CA ASP A 37 -1.23 5.99 9.79
C ASP A 37 -0.09 5.19 10.45
N HIS A 38 1.12 5.39 9.93
CA HIS A 38 2.35 4.69 10.32
C HIS A 38 3.56 5.56 9.94
N ILE A 39 4.79 5.07 10.13
CA ILE A 39 6.00 5.86 9.93
C ILE A 39 6.12 6.41 8.50
N GLU A 40 5.78 5.61 7.49
CA GLU A 40 5.81 6.04 6.09
C GLU A 40 4.81 7.17 5.81
N THR A 41 3.65 7.24 6.48
CA THR A 41 2.71 8.36 6.27
C THR A 41 3.06 9.60 7.09
N LEU A 42 3.21 9.44 8.40
CA LEU A 42 3.36 10.57 9.34
C LEU A 42 4.76 11.20 9.28
N TYR A 43 5.77 10.45 8.85
CA TYR A 43 7.14 10.93 8.77
C TYR A 43 7.58 11.13 7.32
N GLU A 44 7.63 10.06 6.52
CA GLU A 44 8.17 10.13 5.15
C GLU A 44 7.31 11.04 4.26
N LEU A 45 5.99 10.80 4.17
CA LEU A 45 5.12 11.65 3.34
C LEU A 45 4.92 13.06 3.93
N ASP A 46 4.60 13.17 5.22
CA ASP A 46 4.18 14.44 5.83
C ASP A 46 5.32 15.38 6.21
N ILE A 47 6.52 14.86 6.51
CA ILE A 47 7.67 15.66 6.94
C ILE A 47 8.72 15.69 5.83
N GLU A 48 9.28 14.53 5.46
CA GLU A 48 10.38 14.51 4.50
C GLU A 48 9.91 15.02 3.13
N TYR A 49 8.78 14.55 2.63
CA TYR A 49 8.31 14.93 1.29
C TYR A 49 7.51 16.22 1.28
N ALA A 50 6.49 16.32 2.14
CA ALA A 50 5.58 17.46 2.11
C ALA A 50 6.17 18.74 2.71
N GLN A 51 7.16 18.66 3.60
CA GLN A 51 7.81 19.84 4.18
C GLN A 51 9.21 20.05 3.59
N VAL A 52 10.12 19.09 3.72
CA VAL A 52 11.53 19.30 3.35
C VAL A 52 11.68 19.38 1.83
N LEU A 53 11.36 18.29 1.12
CA LEU A 53 11.54 18.20 -0.33
C LEU A 53 10.65 19.19 -1.11
N ALA A 54 9.42 19.40 -0.65
CA ALA A 54 8.49 20.34 -1.27
C ALA A 54 9.03 21.78 -1.24
N ASN A 55 9.60 22.21 -0.12
CA ASN A 55 10.23 23.52 0.01
C ASN A 55 11.47 23.63 -0.88
N GLU A 56 12.32 22.61 -0.92
CA GLU A 56 13.51 22.58 -1.78
C GLU A 56 13.18 22.66 -3.27
N CYS A 57 12.09 22.02 -3.70
CA CYS A 57 11.67 22.01 -5.10
C CYS A 57 10.80 23.22 -5.48
N GLY A 58 10.36 24.02 -4.50
CA GLY A 58 9.43 25.13 -4.70
C GLY A 58 8.03 24.65 -5.12
N VAL A 59 7.50 23.63 -4.46
CA VAL A 59 6.11 23.19 -4.57
C VAL A 59 5.21 24.22 -3.89
N GLU A 60 4.09 24.59 -4.50
CA GLU A 60 3.14 25.55 -3.92
C GLU A 60 2.19 24.87 -2.93
N ASN A 61 1.68 23.70 -3.30
CA ASN A 61 0.77 22.93 -2.46
C ASN A 61 1.07 21.44 -2.59
N ILE A 62 1.35 20.79 -1.47
CA ILE A 62 1.38 19.34 -1.37
C ILE A 62 0.61 18.94 -0.13
N ARG A 63 -0.29 17.98 -0.30
CA ARG A 63 -1.10 17.44 0.79
C ARG A 63 -1.10 15.93 0.70
N ARG A 64 -1.45 15.29 1.80
CA ARG A 64 -1.72 13.86 1.87
C ARG A 64 -3.20 13.64 2.16
N ALA A 65 -3.82 12.68 1.48
CA ALA A 65 -5.13 12.19 1.87
C ALA A 65 -5.04 11.48 3.23
N GLU A 66 -6.06 11.65 4.08
CA GLU A 66 -6.12 10.93 5.35
C GLU A 66 -6.07 9.42 5.10
N SER A 67 -5.35 8.69 5.96
CA SER A 67 -5.43 7.23 6.00
C SER A 67 -6.86 6.80 6.37
N LEU A 68 -7.26 5.58 6.00
CA LEU A 68 -8.64 5.13 6.26
C LEU A 68 -8.98 5.12 7.75
N ASN A 69 -8.00 4.80 8.61
CA ASN A 69 -8.08 4.91 10.07
C ASN A 69 -9.44 4.42 10.63
N GLY A 70 -10.12 5.25 11.41
CA GLY A 70 -11.40 4.96 12.05
C GLY A 70 -12.63 5.29 11.19
N ASN A 71 -12.49 5.42 9.87
CA ASN A 71 -13.63 5.73 9.02
C ASN A 71 -14.70 4.62 9.13
N PRO A 72 -15.94 4.93 9.56
CA PRO A 72 -16.97 3.90 9.78
C PRO A 72 -17.35 3.15 8.49
N LEU A 73 -17.19 3.79 7.32
CA LEU A 73 -17.40 3.13 6.04
C LEU A 73 -16.34 2.05 5.76
N PHE A 74 -15.12 2.23 6.25
CA PHE A 74 -14.07 1.22 6.14
C PHE A 74 -14.38 0.01 7.03
N SER A 75 -14.83 0.23 8.28
CA SER A 75 -15.29 -0.86 9.14
C SER A 75 -16.47 -1.62 8.53
N LYS A 76 -17.40 -0.91 7.88
CA LYS A 76 -18.48 -1.54 7.11
C LYS A 76 -17.94 -2.39 5.97
N ALA A 77 -16.97 -1.90 5.20
CA ALA A 77 -16.37 -2.66 4.10
C ALA A 77 -15.68 -3.95 4.60
N LEU A 78 -15.01 -3.92 5.75
CA LEU A 78 -14.43 -5.12 6.37
C LEU A 78 -15.53 -6.13 6.77
N ALA A 79 -16.62 -5.66 7.36
CA ALA A 79 -17.77 -6.50 7.69
C ALA A 79 -18.38 -7.13 6.44
N ASP A 80 -18.59 -6.34 5.38
CA ASP A 80 -19.16 -6.80 4.11
C ASP A 80 -18.26 -7.86 3.45
N LEU A 81 -16.92 -7.71 3.52
CA LEU A 81 -15.96 -8.71 3.03
C LEU A 81 -16.09 -10.05 3.78
N VAL A 82 -16.15 -10.02 5.11
CA VAL A 82 -16.31 -11.23 5.92
C VAL A 82 -17.67 -11.88 5.68
N CYS A 83 -18.74 -11.09 5.62
CA CYS A 83 -20.09 -11.59 5.31
C CYS A 83 -20.13 -12.29 3.95
N SER A 84 -19.54 -11.67 2.92
CA SER A 84 -19.49 -12.26 1.57
C SER A 84 -18.68 -13.55 1.55
N HIS A 85 -17.55 -13.60 2.27
CA HIS A 85 -16.71 -14.79 2.39
C HIS A 85 -17.43 -15.95 3.07
N LEU A 86 -18.15 -15.71 4.17
CA LEU A 86 -18.95 -16.73 4.84
C LEU A 86 -20.09 -17.25 3.96
N GLN A 87 -20.66 -16.40 3.10
CA GLN A 87 -21.71 -16.80 2.16
C GLN A 87 -21.17 -17.61 0.97
N SER A 88 -19.93 -17.38 0.54
CA SER A 88 -19.36 -18.07 -0.62
C SER A 88 -18.90 -19.50 -0.33
N ASN A 89 -18.72 -19.88 0.94
CA ASN A 89 -18.08 -21.14 1.36
C ASN A 89 -16.71 -21.38 0.72
N GLU A 90 -16.02 -20.33 0.29
CA GLU A 90 -14.67 -20.42 -0.24
C GLU A 90 -13.67 -20.47 0.92
N VAL A 91 -12.74 -21.42 0.92
CA VAL A 91 -11.69 -21.50 1.97
C VAL A 91 -10.52 -20.55 1.72
N CYS A 92 -10.31 -20.14 0.47
CA CYS A 92 -9.33 -19.13 0.06
C CYS A 92 -9.62 -18.64 -1.37
N SER A 93 -8.95 -17.56 -1.79
CA SER A 93 -9.07 -17.07 -3.16
C SER A 93 -8.38 -18.01 -4.16
N ARG A 94 -8.83 -17.98 -5.42
CA ARG A 94 -8.16 -18.70 -6.53
C ARG A 94 -6.68 -18.37 -6.64
N GLN A 95 -6.28 -17.12 -6.34
CA GLN A 95 -4.87 -16.70 -6.46
C GLN A 95 -3.96 -17.34 -5.41
N LEU A 96 -4.46 -17.62 -4.20
CA LEU A 96 -3.66 -18.30 -3.19
C LEU A 96 -3.23 -19.71 -3.64
N THR A 97 -3.99 -20.32 -4.56
CA THR A 97 -3.71 -21.67 -5.07
C THR A 97 -2.45 -21.73 -5.97
N LEU A 98 -1.94 -20.59 -6.40
CA LEU A 98 -0.80 -20.45 -7.28
C LEU A 98 0.39 -19.80 -6.55
N CYS A 99 1.45 -20.58 -6.32
CA CYS A 99 2.70 -20.01 -5.82
C CYS A 99 3.39 -19.18 -6.91
N CYS A 100 4.26 -18.24 -6.49
CA CYS A 100 5.09 -17.49 -7.42
C CYS A 100 5.88 -18.44 -8.36
N PRO A 101 6.05 -18.11 -9.66
CA PRO A 101 6.75 -18.98 -10.61
C PRO A 101 8.19 -19.39 -10.20
N LEU A 102 8.88 -18.51 -9.48
CA LEU A 102 10.24 -18.71 -8.97
C LEU A 102 10.27 -18.80 -7.44
N CYS A 103 9.24 -19.38 -6.84
CA CYS A 103 9.16 -19.53 -5.39
C CYS A 103 10.27 -20.46 -4.87
N VAL A 104 11.13 -19.93 -3.99
CA VAL A 104 12.20 -20.70 -3.32
C VAL A 104 11.89 -20.97 -1.85
N ASN A 105 10.75 -20.48 -1.34
CA ASN A 105 10.34 -20.71 0.04
C ASN A 105 9.41 -21.94 0.11
N PRO A 106 9.86 -23.06 0.73
CA PRO A 106 9.06 -24.29 0.78
C PRO A 106 7.74 -24.11 1.56
N VAL A 107 7.71 -23.17 2.52
CA VAL A 107 6.54 -22.94 3.39
C VAL A 107 5.35 -22.40 2.60
N CYS A 108 5.56 -21.70 1.47
CA CYS A 108 4.45 -21.17 0.66
C CYS A 108 3.49 -22.27 0.20
N ARG A 109 4.01 -23.45 -0.16
CA ARG A 109 3.18 -24.57 -0.59
C ARG A 109 2.41 -25.18 0.58
N GLU A 110 3.06 -25.29 1.74
CA GLU A 110 2.44 -25.80 2.96
C GLU A 110 1.32 -24.88 3.45
N SER A 111 1.52 -23.56 3.45
CA SER A 111 0.47 -22.59 3.80
C SER A 111 -0.70 -22.64 2.82
N LYS A 112 -0.44 -22.79 1.51
CA LYS A 112 -1.50 -23.01 0.52
C LYS A 112 -2.29 -24.29 0.82
N ALA A 113 -1.58 -25.39 1.03
CA ALA A 113 -2.20 -26.68 1.32
C ALA A 113 -3.07 -26.58 2.57
N PHE A 114 -2.56 -25.93 3.63
CA PHE A 114 -3.28 -25.70 4.88
C PHE A 114 -4.66 -25.08 4.65
N PHE A 115 -4.77 -23.98 3.91
CA PHE A 115 -6.09 -23.35 3.67
C PHE A 115 -6.95 -24.17 2.70
N SER A 116 -6.38 -24.69 1.62
CA SER A 116 -7.14 -25.41 0.59
C SER A 116 -7.66 -26.80 1.02
N SER A 117 -7.13 -27.37 2.11
CA SER A 117 -7.54 -28.68 2.64
C SER A 117 -8.46 -28.59 3.86
N GLN A 118 -8.86 -27.39 4.30
CA GLN A 118 -9.75 -27.26 5.46
C GLN A 118 -11.11 -27.94 5.19
N PRO A 119 -11.66 -28.66 6.17
CA PRO A 119 -13.06 -29.06 6.11
C PRO A 119 -13.96 -27.83 6.17
N LEU A 120 -15.08 -27.88 5.45
CA LEU A 120 -16.16 -26.88 5.55
C LEU A 120 -17.04 -27.17 6.78
#